data_AF-A0A522EZG6-F1
#
_entry.id   AF-A0A522EZG6-F1
#
_cell.length_a   1.000
_cell.length_b   1.000
_cell.length_c   1.000
_cell.angle_alpha   90.00
_cell.angle_beta   90.00
_cell.angle_gamma   90.00
#
_symmetry.space_group_name_H-M   'P 1'
#
loop_
_entity.id
_entity.type
_entity.pdbx_description
1 polymer ?
#
loop_
_entity_poly.entity_id
_entity_poly.type
_entity_poly.pdbx_seq_one_letter_code
_entity_poly.pdbx_strand_id
1 'polypeptide(L)'
;MLLPLYLAIITASHEGSAMMQYPLPMLPGSAFLQNFKTVFSEGLSVTGGQPLSTMMFNSFLMALTITIGKIILAITSAFALVYFDFPLKRSCFALIFATMMLPVEVRILPTFQVIASFGLLNSFTGLTLPLLASATGTFLFRQFFKT
;
A
#
# COMPACT_ATOMS: atom_id res chain seq x y z
N MET A 1 -24.96 0.99 -2.14
CA MET A 1 -23.50 1.16 -2.01
C MET A 1 -22.88 2.15 -3.02
N LEU A 2 -23.58 2.55 -4.08
CA LEU A 2 -23.06 3.51 -5.09
C LEU A 2 -23.16 4.98 -4.67
N LEU A 3 -24.02 5.31 -3.70
CA LEU A 3 -24.29 6.68 -3.28
C LEU A 3 -23.04 7.45 -2.79
N PRO A 4 -22.13 6.89 -1.97
CA PRO A 4 -20.90 7.59 -1.58
C PRO A 4 -19.96 7.89 -2.76
N LEU A 5 -19.86 6.97 -3.72
CA LEU A 5 -19.05 7.17 -4.93
C LEU A 5 -19.63 8.27 -5.81
N TYR A 6 -20.96 8.26 -5.98
CA TYR A 6 -21.68 9.29 -6.72
C TYR A 6 -21.49 10.68 -6.09
N LEU A 7 -21.62 10.77 -4.76
CA LEU A 7 -21.35 12.02 -4.04
C LEU A 7 -19.90 12.45 -4.19
N ALA A 8 -18.92 11.54 -4.11
CA ALA A 8 -17.51 11.88 -4.32
C ALA A 8 -17.27 12.53 -5.70
N ILE A 9 -17.88 11.99 -6.76
CA ILE A 9 -17.77 12.55 -8.11
C ILE A 9 -18.43 13.93 -8.19
N ILE A 10 -19.64 14.07 -7.65
CA ILE A 10 -20.35 15.36 -7.62
C ILE A 10 -19.53 16.40 -6.86
N THR A 11 -18.99 16.03 -5.70
CA THR A 11 -18.17 16.92 -4.88
C THR A 11 -16.91 17.36 -5.64
N ALA A 12 -16.27 16.45 -6.38
CA ALA A 12 -15.13 16.80 -7.22
C ALA A 12 -15.49 17.76 -8.36
N SER A 13 -16.75 17.79 -8.81
CA SER A 13 -17.23 18.67 -9.87
C SER A 13 -17.62 20.08 -9.42
N HIS A 14 -17.65 20.34 -8.10
CA HIS A 14 -18.06 21.64 -7.54
C HIS A 14 -16.90 22.40 -6.90
N GLU A 15 -17.09 23.70 -6.74
CA GLU A 15 -16.21 24.54 -5.92
C GLU A 15 -16.38 24.22 -4.43
N GLY A 16 -15.30 24.35 -3.64
CA GLY A 16 -15.31 24.03 -2.21
C GLY A 16 -16.34 24.83 -1.39
N SER A 17 -16.75 26.00 -1.88
CA SER A 17 -17.80 26.85 -1.30
C SER A 17 -19.20 26.21 -1.39
N ALA A 18 -19.47 25.42 -2.44
CA ALA A 18 -20.76 24.76 -2.65
C ALA A 18 -21.01 23.57 -1.69
N MET A 19 -19.94 23.03 -1.08
CA MET A 19 -20.05 21.98 -0.05
C MET A 19 -20.43 22.52 1.33
N MET A 20 -20.31 23.84 1.54
CA MET A 20 -20.61 24.51 2.80
C MET A 20 -22.05 25.03 2.87
N GLN A 21 -22.84 24.86 1.80
CA GLN A 21 -24.24 25.28 1.71
C GLN A 21 -25.18 24.08 1.67
N TYR A 22 -26.32 24.20 2.36
CA TYR A 22 -27.41 23.23 2.30
C TYR A 22 -28.52 23.77 1.38
N PRO A 23 -29.05 22.99 0.43
CA PRO A 23 -28.80 21.57 0.16
C PRO A 23 -27.57 21.30 -0.71
N LEU A 24 -26.93 20.14 -0.51
CA LEU A 24 -25.84 19.66 -1.37
C LEU A 24 -26.33 19.55 -2.82
N PRO A 25 -25.61 20.15 -3.79
CA PRO A 25 -25.98 20.02 -5.19
C PRO A 25 -25.84 18.56 -5.60
N MET A 26 -26.91 17.96 -6.14
CA MET A 26 -26.93 16.56 -6.60
C MET A 26 -26.64 16.40 -8.09
N LEU A 27 -26.52 17.51 -8.83
CA LEU A 27 -26.19 17.51 -10.25
C LEU A 27 -24.72 17.85 -10.44
N PRO A 28 -24.01 17.30 -11.44
CA PRO A 28 -22.59 17.59 -11.66
C PRO A 28 -22.37 19.08 -11.97
N GLY A 29 -21.40 19.70 -11.28
CA GLY A 29 -20.97 21.08 -11.53
C GLY A 29 -20.06 21.23 -12.75
N SER A 30 -19.77 22.48 -13.14
CA SER A 30 -18.95 22.83 -14.31
C SER A 30 -17.43 22.82 -14.02
N ALA A 31 -17.01 22.78 -12.76
CA ALA A 31 -15.62 22.97 -12.35
C ALA A 31 -14.77 21.67 -12.35
N PHE A 32 -15.35 20.53 -12.74
CA PHE A 32 -14.68 19.22 -12.66
C PHE A 32 -13.30 19.19 -13.34
N LEU A 33 -13.22 19.69 -14.57
CA LEU A 33 -11.98 19.66 -15.36
C LEU A 33 -10.89 20.57 -14.78
N GLN A 34 -11.31 21.71 -14.20
CA GLN A 34 -10.42 22.67 -13.56
C GLN A 34 -9.88 22.10 -12.24
N ASN A 35 -10.76 21.56 -11.39
CA ASN A 35 -10.39 20.89 -10.15
C ASN A 35 -9.42 19.73 -10.40
N PHE A 36 -9.68 18.92 -11.43
CA PHE A 36 -8.82 17.82 -11.81
C PHE A 36 -7.42 18.30 -12.22
N LYS A 37 -7.34 19.33 -13.07
CA LYS A 37 -6.06 19.89 -13.52
C LYS A 37 -5.27 20.49 -12.35
N THR A 38 -5.90 21.29 -11.51
CA THR A 38 -5.27 21.90 -10.33
C THR A 38 -4.69 20.84 -9.39
N VAL A 39 -5.46 19.80 -9.06
CA VAL A 39 -4.97 18.70 -8.20
C VAL A 39 -3.81 17.94 -8.84
N PHE A 40 -3.89 17.69 -10.16
CA PHE A 40 -2.92 16.87 -10.87
C PHE A 40 -1.56 17.56 -11.07
N SER A 41 -1.55 18.84 -11.46
CA SER A 41 -0.33 19.58 -11.82
C SER A 41 0.12 20.61 -10.79
N GLU A 42 -0.81 21.36 -10.19
CA GLU A 42 -0.47 22.49 -9.31
C GLU A 42 -0.37 22.07 -7.84
N GLY A 43 -0.98 20.93 -7.49
CA GLY A 43 -1.21 20.56 -6.09
C GLY A 43 -2.26 21.49 -5.47
N LEU A 44 -2.82 21.12 -4.31
CA LEU A 44 -3.61 22.08 -3.53
C LEU A 44 -2.66 23.14 -2.96
N SER A 45 -2.38 24.17 -3.75
CA SER A 45 -1.60 25.35 -3.35
C SER A 45 -2.21 26.07 -2.14
N VAL A 46 -3.53 25.92 -1.93
CA VAL A 46 -4.27 26.43 -0.77
C VAL A 46 -3.90 25.70 0.55
N THR A 47 -3.33 24.49 0.49
CA THR A 47 -2.95 23.71 1.68
C THR A 47 -1.46 23.30 1.71
N GLY A 48 -0.63 23.82 0.79
CA GLY A 48 0.79 23.46 0.69
C GLY A 48 1.04 22.01 0.25
N GLY A 49 0.09 21.38 -0.42
CA GLY A 49 0.16 19.97 -0.83
C GLY A 49 1.05 19.76 -2.06
N GLN A 50 1.80 18.65 -2.07
CA GLN A 50 2.60 18.22 -3.23
C GLN A 50 1.70 17.79 -4.40
N PRO A 51 2.11 17.97 -5.68
CA PRO A 51 1.31 17.56 -6.82
C PRO A 51 0.95 16.07 -6.76
N LEU A 52 -0.31 15.76 -7.08
CA LEU A 52 -0.81 14.39 -7.06
C LEU A 52 0.00 13.48 -8.00
N SER A 53 0.44 14.01 -9.14
CA SER A 53 1.29 13.28 -10.09
C SER A 53 2.57 12.72 -9.45
N THR A 54 3.26 13.51 -8.62
CA THR A 54 4.46 13.05 -7.91
C THR A 54 4.14 12.01 -6.83
N MET A 55 3.04 12.21 -6.09
CA MET A 55 2.59 11.24 -5.08
C MET A 55 2.21 9.90 -5.70
N MET A 56 1.52 9.93 -6.85
CA MET A 56 1.17 8.74 -7.63
C MET A 56 2.44 8.05 -8.16
N PHE A 57 3.40 8.80 -8.68
CA PHE A 57 4.65 8.22 -9.18
C PHE A 57 5.47 7.56 -8.07
N ASN A 58 5.61 8.21 -6.91
CA ASN A 58 6.26 7.65 -5.73
C ASN A 58 5.58 6.35 -5.28
N SER A 59 4.24 6.37 -5.19
CA SER A 59 3.44 5.20 -4.80
C SER A 59 3.57 4.07 -5.81
N PHE A 60 3.59 4.39 -7.11
CA PHE A 60 3.77 3.43 -8.18
C PHE A 60 5.13 2.75 -8.11
N LEU A 61 6.21 3.53 -7.96
CA LEU A 61 7.56 3.00 -7.86
C LEU A 61 7.70 2.09 -6.63
N MET A 62 7.20 2.55 -5.48
CA MET A 62 7.19 1.76 -4.25
C MET A 62 6.39 0.46 -4.40
N ALA A 63 5.16 0.53 -4.92
CA ALA A 63 4.31 -0.65 -5.10
C ALA A 63 4.98 -1.69 -6.03
N LEU A 64 5.64 -1.23 -7.09
CA LEU A 64 6.36 -2.08 -8.03
C LEU A 64 7.56 -2.76 -7.35
N THR A 65 8.39 -2.01 -6.63
CA THR A 65 9.53 -2.58 -5.88
C THR A 65 9.07 -3.57 -4.81
N ILE A 66 8.03 -3.22 -4.04
CA ILE A 66 7.47 -4.11 -3.01
C ILE A 66 6.97 -5.40 -3.65
N THR A 67 6.21 -5.30 -4.74
CA THR A 67 5.61 -6.46 -5.40
C THR A 67 6.66 -7.40 -5.96
N ILE A 68 7.65 -6.87 -6.69
CA ILE A 68 8.72 -7.70 -7.28
C ILE A 68 9.52 -8.40 -6.18
N GLY A 69 10.00 -7.66 -5.18
CA GLY A 69 10.80 -8.26 -4.13
C GLY A 69 9.99 -9.24 -3.27
N LYS A 70 8.72 -8.95 -3.01
CA LYS A 70 7.81 -9.87 -2.32
C LYS A 70 7.61 -11.18 -3.08
N ILE A 71 7.44 -11.14 -4.40
CA ILE A 71 7.31 -12.35 -5.23
C ILE A 71 8.61 -13.16 -5.21
N ILE A 72 9.76 -12.51 -5.43
CA ILE A 72 11.07 -13.19 -5.46
C ILE A 72 11.34 -13.90 -4.13
N LEU A 73 11.15 -13.21 -2.99
CA LEU A 73 11.35 -13.79 -1.67
C LEU A 73 10.36 -14.93 -1.39
N ALA A 74 9.09 -14.76 -1.77
CA ALA A 74 8.06 -15.77 -1.52
C ALA A 74 8.29 -17.05 -2.33
N ILE A 75 8.60 -16.93 -3.63
CA ILE A 75 8.91 -18.07 -4.50
C ILE A 75 10.17 -18.78 -4.01
N THR A 76 11.26 -18.05 -3.73
CA THR A 76 12.53 -18.64 -3.27
C THR A 76 12.35 -19.39 -1.96
N SER A 77 11.64 -18.80 -1.00
CA SER A 77 11.35 -19.41 0.30
C SER A 77 10.47 -20.67 0.14
N ALA A 78 9.43 -20.60 -0.68
CA ALA A 78 8.54 -21.73 -0.93
C ALA A 78 9.27 -22.87 -1.66
N PHE A 79 10.10 -22.54 -2.66
CA PHE A 79 10.90 -23.50 -3.42
C PHE A 79 11.87 -24.25 -2.50
N ALA A 80 12.61 -23.52 -1.66
CA ALA A 80 13.49 -24.10 -0.65
C ALA A 80 12.75 -25.05 0.30
N LEU A 81 11.57 -24.65 0.77
CA LEU A 81 10.75 -25.42 1.71
C LEU A 81 10.01 -26.61 1.09
N VAL A 82 9.95 -26.74 -0.23
CA VAL A 82 9.31 -27.88 -0.90
C VAL A 82 10.36 -28.86 -1.36
N TYR A 83 11.32 -28.41 -2.18
CA TYR A 83 12.22 -29.30 -2.92
C TYR A 83 13.50 -29.66 -2.19
N PHE A 84 13.95 -28.89 -1.19
CA PHE A 84 15.16 -29.23 -0.42
C PHE A 84 14.80 -29.91 0.90
N ASP A 85 15.57 -30.92 1.28
CA ASP A 85 15.48 -31.58 2.57
C ASP A 85 16.67 -31.19 3.45
N PHE A 86 16.40 -30.28 4.38
CA PHE A 86 17.39 -29.76 5.33
C PHE A 86 16.88 -29.91 6.77
N PRO A 87 17.78 -30.09 7.76
CA PRO A 87 17.38 -30.14 9.16
C PRO A 87 16.69 -28.83 9.55
N LEU A 88 15.57 -28.89 10.28
CA LEU A 88 14.68 -27.77 10.70
C LEU A 88 13.66 -27.25 9.67
N LYS A 89 13.48 -27.88 8.51
CA LYS A 89 12.43 -27.52 7.51
C LYS A 89 11.05 -27.27 8.12
N ARG A 90 10.61 -28.12 9.06
CA ARG A 90 9.32 -27.98 9.76
C ARG A 90 9.29 -26.76 10.68
N SER A 91 10.36 -26.50 11.42
CA SER A 91 10.47 -25.36 12.33
C SER A 91 10.50 -24.02 11.58
N CYS A 92 11.25 -23.93 10.48
CA CYS A 92 11.27 -22.74 9.63
C CYS A 92 9.88 -22.42 9.07
N PHE A 93 9.15 -23.45 8.61
CA PHE A 93 7.78 -23.27 8.13
C PHE A 93 6.82 -22.82 9.25
N ALA A 94 6.94 -23.41 10.45
CA ALA A 94 6.14 -23.02 11.61
C ALA A 94 6.40 -21.55 12.02
N LEU A 95 7.66 -21.09 11.98
CA LEU A 95 8.01 -19.69 12.25
C LEU A 95 7.39 -18.73 11.23
N ILE A 96 7.50 -19.03 9.94
CA ILE A 96 6.88 -18.21 8.89
C ILE A 96 5.37 -18.13 9.11
N PHE A 97 4.73 -19.27 9.39
CA PHE A 97 3.29 -19.31 9.65
C PHE A 97 2.89 -18.51 10.90
N ALA A 98 3.66 -18.58 11.97
CA ALA A 98 3.40 -17.82 13.20
C ALA A 98 3.38 -16.31 12.95
N THR A 99 4.20 -15.78 12.02
CA THR A 99 4.17 -14.34 11.68
C THR A 99 2.88 -13.88 11.02
N MET A 100 2.11 -14.79 10.40
CA MET A 100 0.79 -14.49 9.82
C MET A 100 -0.31 -14.43 10.88
N MET A 101 -0.12 -15.06 12.04
CA MET A 101 -1.09 -15.06 13.15
C MET A 101 -1.09 -13.74 13.93
N LEU A 102 -0.04 -12.93 13.78
CA LEU A 102 0.04 -11.63 14.44
C LEU A 102 -0.85 -10.59 13.73
N PRO A 103 -1.74 -9.89 14.46
CA PRO A 103 -2.53 -8.81 13.89
C PRO A 103 -1.63 -7.71 13.32
N VAL A 104 -2.15 -6.97 12.33
CA VAL A 104 -1.36 -5.93 11.64
C VAL A 104 -0.99 -4.82 12.61
N GLU A 105 -1.90 -4.50 13.52
CA GLU A 105 -1.82 -3.41 14.50
C GLU A 105 -0.64 -3.60 15.46
N VAL A 106 -0.40 -4.83 15.94
CA VAL A 106 0.72 -5.12 16.88
C VAL A 106 2.07 -5.14 16.19
N ARG A 107 2.10 -5.27 14.85
CA ARG A 107 3.34 -5.29 14.07
C ARG A 107 3.88 -3.89 13.76
N ILE A 108 3.03 -2.86 13.79
CA ILE A 108 3.42 -1.49 13.39
C ILE A 108 4.56 -0.95 14.25
N LEU A 109 4.43 -1.04 15.59
CA LEU A 109 5.42 -0.50 16.51
C LEU A 109 6.80 -1.19 16.38
N PRO A 110 6.91 -2.53 16.42
CA PRO A 110 8.20 -3.21 16.22
C PRO A 110 8.83 -2.90 14.87
N THR A 111 8.04 -2.91 13.79
CA THR A 111 8.57 -2.61 12.45
C THR A 111 9.09 -1.18 12.35
N PHE A 112 8.39 -0.21 12.95
CA PHE A 112 8.86 1.17 13.02
C PHE A 112 10.18 1.30 13.80
N GLN A 113 10.28 0.65 14.96
CA GLN A 113 11.49 0.67 15.79
C GLN A 113 12.71 0.09 15.06
N VAL A 114 12.54 -0.99 14.29
CA VAL A 114 13.62 -1.57 13.49
C VAL A 114 14.11 -0.57 12.43
N ILE A 115 13.19 0.06 11.70
CA ILE A 115 13.56 1.04 10.67
C ILE A 115 14.18 2.31 11.27
N ALA A 116 13.71 2.72 12.46
CA ALA A 116 14.32 3.80 13.23
C ALA A 116 15.75 3.47 13.65
N SER A 117 15.99 2.25 14.17
CA SER A 117 17.32 1.80 14.57
C SER A 117 18.31 1.72 13.41
N PHE A 118 17.83 1.46 12.19
CA PHE A 118 18.64 1.49 10.98
C PHE A 118 18.87 2.91 10.42
N GLY A 119 18.29 3.95 11.02
CA GLY A 119 18.40 5.32 10.52
C GLY A 119 17.69 5.54 9.18
N LEU A 120 16.77 4.65 8.80
CA LEU A 120 16.09 4.65 7.50
C LEU A 120 14.75 5.40 7.54
N LEU A 121 14.51 6.21 8.58
CA LEU A 121 13.31 7.02 8.70
C LEU A 121 13.19 8.01 7.53
N ASN A 122 11.96 8.25 7.07
CA ASN A 122 11.65 9.13 5.94
C ASN A 122 12.35 8.76 4.62
N SER A 123 12.63 7.47 4.40
CA SER A 123 13.25 6.98 3.16
C SER A 123 12.37 5.95 2.43
N PHE A 124 12.48 5.89 1.10
CA PHE A 124 11.82 4.88 0.28
C PHE A 124 12.22 3.45 0.69
N THR A 125 13.50 3.26 1.05
CA THR A 125 14.03 1.98 1.51
C THR A 125 13.41 1.58 2.85
N GLY A 126 13.33 2.51 3.81
CA GLY A 126 12.73 2.25 5.12
C GLY A 126 11.26 1.88 5.05
N LEU A 127 10.53 2.39 4.06
CA LEU A 127 9.13 2.04 3.84
C LEU A 127 8.98 0.70 3.08
N THR A 128 9.84 0.46 2.09
CA THR A 128 9.76 -0.72 1.21
C THR A 128 10.25 -1.99 1.92
N LEU A 129 11.39 -1.92 2.62
CA LEU A 129 12.11 -3.08 3.15
C LEU A 129 11.25 -3.99 4.04
N PRO A 130 10.46 -3.49 5.01
CA PRO A 130 9.64 -4.36 5.86
C PRO A 130 8.50 -5.05 5.12
N LEU A 131 8.02 -4.44 4.04
CA LEU A 131 6.88 -4.92 3.26
C LEU A 131 7.27 -6.01 2.24
N LEU A 132 8.57 -6.21 2.01
CA LEU A 132 9.09 -7.25 1.11
C LEU A 132 8.85 -8.66 1.65
N ALA A 133 8.99 -8.85 2.96
CA ALA A 133 8.76 -10.15 3.57
C ALA A 133 7.25 -10.45 3.66
N SER A 134 6.79 -11.53 3.03
CA SER A 134 5.39 -11.93 3.09
C SER A 134 5.20 -13.42 3.35
N ALA A 135 4.81 -13.74 4.59
CA ALA A 135 4.46 -15.09 5.00
C ALA A 135 3.30 -15.68 4.18
N THR A 136 2.29 -14.86 3.86
CA THR A 136 1.15 -15.27 3.03
C THR A 136 1.59 -15.70 1.63
N GLY A 137 2.50 -14.96 1.00
CA GLY A 137 3.05 -15.31 -0.31
C GLY A 137 3.76 -16.67 -0.26
N THR A 138 4.67 -16.85 0.70
CA THR A 138 5.41 -18.12 0.87
C THR A 138 4.47 -19.29 1.13
N PHE A 139 3.42 -19.09 1.93
CA PHE A 139 2.42 -20.13 2.19
C PHE A 139 1.67 -20.52 0.92
N LEU A 140 1.16 -19.55 0.15
CA LEU A 140 0.40 -19.80 -1.08
C LEU A 140 1.25 -20.53 -2.13
N PHE A 141 2.48 -20.06 -2.40
CA PHE A 141 3.38 -20.72 -3.35
C PHE A 141 3.76 -22.13 -2.91
N ARG A 142 3.94 -22.35 -1.60
CA ARG A 142 4.21 -23.70 -1.08
C ARG A 142 3.03 -24.64 -1.31
N GLN A 143 1.79 -24.17 -1.15
CA GLN A 143 0.60 -24.99 -1.44
C GLN A 143 0.51 -25.31 -2.93
N PHE A 144 0.80 -24.32 -3.78
CA PHE A 144 0.84 -24.52 -5.22
C PHE A 144 1.91 -25.54 -5.65
N PHE A 145 3.13 -25.48 -5.12
CA PHE A 145 4.20 -26.45 -5.45
C PHE A 145 4.00 -27.86 -4.91
N LYS A 146 3.10 -28.03 -3.94
CA LYS A 146 2.79 -29.34 -3.33
C LYS A 146 1.59 -30.04 -3.96
N THR A 147 0.80 -29.31 -4.75
CA THR A 147 -0.33 -29.85 -5.51
C THR A 147 0.22 -30.35 -6.85
#